data_AF-A0A2S9FPM5-F1
#
_entry.id   AF-A0A2S9FPM5-F1
#
_cell.length_a   1.000
_cell.length_b   1.000
_cell.length_c   1.000
_cell.angle_alpha   90.00
_cell.angle_beta   90.00
_cell.angle_gamma   90.00
#
_symmetry.space_group_name_H-M   'P 1'
#
loop_
_entity.id
_entity.type
_entity.pdbx_description
1 polymer ?
#
loop_
_entity_poly.entity_id
_entity_poly.type
_entity_poly.pdbx_seq_one_letter_code
_entity_poly.pdbx_strand_id
1 'polypeptide(L)'
;HWMHADALATMYPTAKVDRNVLFVDDGNLITSAGTAAGIDACLHLVRRELGSEVTNIIARRMVVPPQRDGGQRQYIDQPIPVKCSERFAPHLDWILANLDKPHTVTTLSRRA
;
A
#
# COMPACT_ATOMS: atom_id res chain seq x y z
N HIS A 1 -13.23 6.66 -3.66
CA HIS A 1 -13.13 6.39 -2.20
C HIS A 1 -13.63 5.01 -1.85
N TRP A 2 -12.92 4.28 -0.97
CA TRP A 2 -13.24 2.88 -0.61
C TRP A 2 -14.69 2.71 -0.10
N MET A 3 -15.19 3.66 0.70
CA MET A 3 -16.57 3.68 1.21
C MET A 3 -17.66 3.60 0.12
N HIS A 4 -17.32 3.99 -1.11
CA HIS A 4 -18.27 4.09 -2.23
C HIS A 4 -17.85 3.23 -3.43
N ALA A 5 -16.76 2.48 -3.34
CA ALA A 5 -16.23 1.72 -4.48
C ALA A 5 -17.21 0.63 -4.95
N ASP A 6 -17.87 -0.08 -4.02
CA ASP A 6 -18.87 -1.10 -4.34
C ASP A 6 -20.11 -0.50 -5.02
N ALA A 7 -20.58 0.64 -4.52
CA ALA A 7 -21.71 1.35 -5.11
C ALA A 7 -21.39 1.83 -6.54
N LEU A 8 -20.17 2.35 -6.75
CA LEU A 8 -19.70 2.78 -8.06
C LEU A 8 -19.63 1.61 -9.06
N ALA A 9 -19.07 0.47 -8.64
CA ALA A 9 -19.00 -0.73 -9.47
C ALA A 9 -20.40 -1.29 -9.83
N THR A 10 -21.35 -1.20 -8.90
CA THR A 10 -22.74 -1.62 -9.12
C THR A 10 -23.46 -0.70 -10.12
N MET A 11 -23.27 0.62 -9.98
CA MET A 11 -23.91 1.62 -10.84
C MET A 11 -23.34 1.61 -12.27
N TYR A 12 -22.06 1.28 -12.43
CA TYR A 12 -21.36 1.25 -13.71
C TYR A 12 -20.62 -0.09 -13.92
N PRO A 13 -21.33 -1.15 -14.35
CA PRO A 13 -20.76 -2.50 -14.44
C PRO A 13 -19.62 -2.66 -15.45
N THR A 14 -19.52 -1.75 -16.42
CA THR A 14 -18.44 -1.76 -17.43
C THR A 14 -17.18 -1.04 -16.95
N ALA A 15 -17.24 -0.30 -15.85
CA ALA A 15 -16.09 0.41 -15.30
C ALA A 15 -15.19 -0.56 -14.52
N LYS A 16 -13.88 -0.44 -14.70
CA LYS A 16 -12.89 -1.14 -13.86
C LYS A 16 -12.67 -0.34 -12.58
N VAL A 17 -13.19 -0.84 -11.47
CA VAL A 17 -13.06 -0.19 -10.16
C VAL A 17 -12.10 -0.98 -9.29
N ASP A 18 -10.90 -0.44 -9.06
CA ASP A 18 -9.97 -0.97 -8.05
C ASP A 18 -10.05 -0.14 -6.77
N ARG A 19 -10.54 -0.77 -5.70
CA ARG A 19 -10.71 -0.12 -4.39
C ARG A 19 -9.46 -0.11 -3.53
N ASN A 20 -8.40 -0.84 -3.92
CA ASN A 20 -7.27 -1.15 -3.05
C ASN A 20 -6.06 -0.25 -3.31
N VAL A 21 -6.06 0.56 -4.37
CA VAL A 21 -4.93 1.39 -4.81
C VAL A 21 -5.17 2.86 -4.49
N LEU A 22 -4.11 3.66 -4.37
CA LEU A 22 -4.23 5.10 -4.07
C LEU A 22 -4.77 5.86 -5.27
N PHE A 23 -4.23 5.57 -6.44
CA PHE A 23 -4.66 6.14 -7.69
C PHE A 23 -4.42 5.16 -8.84
N VAL A 24 -5.17 5.34 -9.92
CA VAL A 24 -5.01 4.61 -11.17
C VAL A 24 -4.80 5.63 -12.27
N ASP A 25 -3.86 5.35 -13.16
CA ASP A 25 -3.62 6.11 -14.39
C ASP A 25 -3.97 5.22 -15.59
N ASP A 26 -4.95 5.64 -16.39
CA ASP A 26 -5.36 5.02 -17.65
C ASP A 26 -5.01 5.93 -18.85
N GLY A 27 -3.85 6.60 -18.76
CA GLY A 27 -3.34 7.51 -19.78
C GLY A 27 -4.03 8.87 -19.74
N ASN A 28 -5.25 8.97 -20.28
CA ASN A 28 -6.00 10.24 -20.35
C ASN A 28 -6.89 10.49 -19.12
N LEU A 29 -7.01 9.52 -18.22
CA LEU A 29 -7.80 9.61 -17.01
C LEU A 29 -6.97 9.13 -15.82
N ILE A 30 -6.85 9.99 -14.80
CA ILE A 30 -6.30 9.61 -13.51
C ILE A 30 -7.41 9.70 -12.47
N THR A 31 -7.65 8.62 -11.74
CA THR A 31 -8.61 8.58 -10.62
C THR A 31 -7.88 8.31 -9.33
N SER A 32 -8.33 8.91 -8.23
CA SER A 32 -7.72 8.73 -6.91
C SER A 32 -8.77 8.30 -5.88
N ALA A 33 -8.29 7.65 -4.82
CA ALA A 33 -9.15 7.11 -3.78
C ALA A 33 -9.79 8.19 -2.92
N GLY A 34 -9.00 9.11 -2.36
CA GLY A 34 -9.42 10.10 -1.37
C GLY A 34 -8.42 11.26 -1.27
N THR A 35 -8.63 12.17 -0.32
CA THR A 35 -7.94 13.47 -0.27
C THR A 35 -6.42 13.38 -0.35
N ALA A 36 -5.80 12.55 0.50
CA ALA A 36 -4.34 12.39 0.48
C ALA A 36 -3.85 11.72 -0.82
N ALA A 37 -4.57 10.70 -1.31
CA ALA A 37 -4.24 10.02 -2.56
C ALA A 37 -4.43 10.93 -3.79
N GLY A 38 -5.25 11.97 -3.69
CA GLY A 38 -5.35 13.02 -4.71
C GLY A 38 -4.07 13.82 -4.85
N ILE A 39 -3.37 14.08 -3.74
CA ILE A 39 -2.04 14.73 -3.77
C ILE A 39 -1.04 13.80 -4.47
N ASP A 40 -1.03 12.52 -4.12
CA ASP A 40 -0.17 11.51 -4.76
C ASP A 40 -0.43 11.44 -6.28
N ALA A 41 -1.70 11.44 -6.70
CA ALA A 41 -2.10 11.43 -8.10
C ALA A 41 -1.66 12.70 -8.86
N CYS A 42 -1.77 13.87 -8.24
CA CYS A 42 -1.30 15.13 -8.84
C CYS A 42 0.23 15.14 -8.99
N LEU A 43 0.97 14.68 -7.98
CA LEU A 43 2.43 14.56 -8.08
C LEU A 43 2.85 13.56 -9.16
N HIS A 44 2.10 12.46 -9.32
CA HIS A 44 2.30 11.51 -10.41
C HIS A 44 2.12 12.17 -11.78
N LEU A 45 1.05 12.95 -11.98
CA LEU A 45 0.82 13.68 -13.22
C LEU A 45 1.97 14.68 -13.51
N VAL A 46 2.36 15.49 -12.52
CA VAL A 46 3.47 16.44 -12.67
C VAL A 46 4.75 15.71 -13.06
N ARG A 47 5.02 14.54 -12.48
CA ARG A 47 6.19 13.74 -12.85
C ARG A 47 6.13 13.24 -14.28
N ARG A 48 4.96 12.81 -14.74
CA ARG A 48 4.76 12.34 -16.11
C ARG A 48 5.07 13.44 -17.13
N GLU A 49 4.60 14.65 -16.85
CA GLU A 49 4.71 15.78 -17.80
C GLU A 49 6.04 16.56 -17.67
N LEU A 50 6.58 16.69 -16.45
CA LEU A 50 7.70 17.60 -16.13
C LEU A 50 8.90 16.90 -15.47
N GLY A 51 8.82 15.59 -15.25
CA GLY A 51 9.91 14.79 -14.68
C GLY A 51 10.01 14.84 -13.15
N SER A 52 10.94 14.05 -12.63
CA SER A 52 11.11 13.83 -11.19
C SER A 52 11.68 15.02 -10.43
N GLU A 53 12.50 15.85 -11.08
CA GLU A 53 13.15 17.00 -10.44
C GLU A 53 12.12 18.03 -9.97
N VAL A 54 11.24 18.46 -10.90
CA VAL A 54 10.16 19.42 -10.62
C VAL A 54 9.21 18.86 -9.57
N THR A 55 8.83 17.58 -9.70
CA THR A 55 7.96 16.89 -8.74
C THR A 55 8.53 16.89 -7.33
N ASN A 56 9.83 16.59 -7.18
CA ASN A 56 10.50 16.57 -5.88
C ASN A 56 10.57 17.96 -5.23
N ILE A 57 10.73 19.03 -6.03
CA ILE A 57 10.68 20.41 -5.53
C ILE A 57 9.29 20.72 -4.98
N ILE A 58 8.23 20.36 -5.72
CA ILE A 58 6.84 20.60 -5.31
C ILE A 58 6.50 19.80 -4.05
N ALA A 59 6.81 18.51 -4.00
CA ALA A 59 6.55 17.66 -2.85
C ALA A 59 7.22 18.21 -1.57
N ARG A 60 8.48 18.67 -1.66
CA ARG A 60 9.18 19.30 -0.55
C ARG A 60 8.51 20.59 -0.07
N ARG A 61 8.06 21.45 -0.99
CA ARG A 61 7.34 22.70 -0.65
C ARG A 61 5.99 22.43 0.02
N MET A 62 5.32 21.35 -0.37
CA MET A 62 4.05 20.92 0.21
C MET A 62 4.22 20.14 1.52
N VAL A 63 5.45 19.81 1.92
CA VAL A 63 5.76 18.99 3.11
C VAL A 63 5.07 17.62 3.05
N VAL A 64 5.10 17.00 1.86
CA VAL A 64 4.60 15.63 1.65
C VAL A 64 5.74 14.70 1.23
N PRO A 65 5.63 13.37 1.46
CA PRO A 65 6.63 12.42 1.02
C PRO A 65 6.89 12.53 -0.50
N PRO A 66 8.14 12.32 -0.96
CA PRO A 66 8.42 12.23 -2.38
C PRO A 66 7.73 10.98 -2.94
N GLN A 67 6.58 11.20 -3.59
CA GLN A 67 5.73 10.28 -4.35
C GLN A 67 5.58 8.86 -3.80
N ARG A 68 4.35 8.51 -3.43
CA ARG A 68 3.93 7.12 -3.22
C ARG A 68 3.56 6.48 -4.57
N ASP A 69 3.92 5.22 -4.76
CA ASP A 69 3.48 4.46 -5.94
C ASP A 69 1.96 4.30 -5.93
N GLY A 70 1.30 4.49 -7.09
CA GLY A 70 -0.16 4.42 -7.20
C GLY A 70 -0.75 3.08 -6.78
N GLY A 71 -0.02 2.00 -7.05
CA GLY A 71 -0.38 0.64 -6.65
C GLY A 71 -0.20 0.33 -5.15
N GLN A 72 0.31 1.28 -4.36
CA GLN A 72 0.38 1.11 -2.93
C GLN A 72 -1.03 0.92 -2.35
N ARG A 73 -1.16 0.01 -1.39
CA ARG A 73 -2.44 -0.24 -0.74
C ARG A 73 -2.91 0.98 0.04
N GLN A 74 -4.21 1.27 -0.04
CA GLN A 74 -4.85 2.22 0.87
C GLN A 74 -4.73 1.71 2.32
N TYR A 75 -4.60 2.65 3.27
CA TYR A 75 -4.77 2.35 4.69
C TYR A 75 -6.26 2.09 4.96
N ILE A 76 -6.69 0.88 4.64
CA ILE A 76 -8.02 0.37 4.99
C ILE A 76 -7.79 -0.57 6.17
N ASP A 77 -8.56 -0.40 7.24
CA ASP A 77 -8.67 -1.41 8.29
C ASP A 77 -9.25 -2.67 7.68
N GLN A 78 -8.36 -3.50 7.12
CA GLN A 78 -8.69 -4.85 6.75
C GLN A 78 -8.85 -5.59 8.08
N PRO A 79 -10.01 -6.21 8.38
CA PRO A 79 -10.16 -6.97 9.61
C PRO A 79 -9.10 -8.05 9.58
N ILE A 80 -8.03 -7.85 10.36
CA ILE A 80 -6.99 -8.84 10.57
C ILE A 80 -7.74 -10.03 11.16
N PRO A 81 -7.74 -11.22 10.52
CA PRO A 81 -8.32 -12.38 11.16
C PRO A 81 -7.64 -12.55 12.52
N VAL A 82 -8.43 -12.44 13.60
CA VAL A 82 -7.99 -12.46 15.01
C VAL A 82 -7.20 -13.71 15.36
N LYS A 83 -7.18 -14.71 14.47
CA LYS A 83 -6.26 -15.84 14.53
C LYS A 83 -4.97 -15.52 13.77
N CYS A 84 -4.10 -14.71 14.38
CA CYS A 84 -2.67 -14.96 14.21
C CYS A 84 -2.48 -16.43 14.58
N SER A 85 -2.11 -17.27 13.61
CA SER A 85 -1.87 -18.67 13.90
C SER A 85 -0.83 -18.75 15.03
N GLU A 86 -1.20 -19.36 16.16
CA GLU A 86 -0.30 -19.63 17.29
C GLU A 86 0.94 -20.44 16.87
N ARG A 87 0.99 -20.92 15.61
CA ARG A 87 2.12 -21.57 14.96
C ARG A 87 3.44 -20.80 15.08
N PHE A 88 3.42 -19.45 15.10
CA PHE A 88 4.65 -18.66 15.19
C PHE A 88 5.10 -18.33 16.61
N ALA A 89 4.21 -18.42 17.61
CA ALA A 89 4.53 -18.06 18.99
C ALA A 89 5.64 -18.95 19.59
N PRO A 90 5.62 -20.29 19.44
CA PRO A 90 6.69 -21.16 19.94
C PRO A 90 8.06 -20.89 19.29
N HIS A 91 8.07 -20.42 18.04
CA HIS A 91 9.32 -20.08 17.35
C HIS A 91 9.93 -18.79 17.90
N LEU A 92 9.10 -17.78 18.19
CA LEU A 92 9.52 -16.52 18.80
C LEU A 92 10.06 -16.74 20.21
N ASP A 93 9.39 -17.55 21.03
CA ASP A 93 9.86 -17.90 22.37
C ASP A 93 11.23 -18.62 22.32
N TRP A 94 11.42 -19.52 21.35
CA TRP A 94 12.70 -20.21 21.19
C TRP A 94 13.83 -19.28 20.75
N ILE A 95 13.57 -18.36 19.81
CA ILE A 95 14.54 -17.35 19.37
C ILE A 95 14.95 -16.47 20.56
N LEU A 96 13.97 -15.98 21.33
CA LEU A 96 14.21 -15.16 22.52
C LEU A 96 15.06 -15.91 23.58
N ALA A 97 14.87 -17.21 23.72
CA ALA A 97 15.65 -18.05 24.63
C ALA A 97 17.04 -18.47 24.07
N ASN A 98 17.33 -18.24 22.77
CA ASN A 98 18.53 -18.75 22.10
C ASN A 98 19.17 -17.70 21.17
N LEU A 99 19.17 -16.43 21.58
CA LEU A 99 19.68 -15.29 20.80
C LEU A 99 21.18 -15.41 20.43
N ASP A 100 21.92 -16.25 21.14
CA ASP A 100 23.32 -16.57 20.93
C ASP A 100 23.57 -17.49 19.72
N LYS A 101 22.51 -18.07 19.13
CA LYS A 101 22.60 -19.04 18.06
C LYS A 101 22.22 -18.44 16.70
N PRO A 102 22.85 -18.86 15.60
CA PRO A 102 22.44 -18.46 14.27
C PRO A 102 21.03 -18.97 13.96
N HIS A 103 20.14 -18.06 13.56
CA HIS A 103 18.76 -18.35 13.19
C HIS A 103 18.61 -18.25 11.68
N THR A 104 18.47 -19.39 11.01
CA THR A 104 18.20 -19.46 9.57
C THR A 104 16.81 -20.04 9.31
N VAL A 105 16.25 -19.77 8.13
CA VAL A 105 14.97 -20.32 7.68
C VAL A 105 14.95 -21.86 7.82
N THR A 106 16.04 -22.53 7.44
CA THR A 106 16.19 -23.99 7.55
C THR A 106 16.18 -24.49 9.00
N THR A 107 16.78 -23.74 9.94
CA THR A 107 16.80 -24.13 11.36
C THR A 107 15.46 -23.92 12.04
N LEU A 108 14.69 -22.91 11.61
CA LEU A 108 13.37 -22.61 12.15
C LEU A 108 12.31 -23.52 11.54
N SER A 109 12.40 -23.86 10.26
CA SER A 109 11.46 -24.76 9.58
C SER A 109 11.52 -26.21 10.09
N ARG A 110 12.69 -26.69 10.53
CA ARG A 110 12.83 -28.02 11.14
C ARG A 110 12.07 -28.17 12.46
N ARG A 111 11.63 -27.05 13.06
CA ARG A 111 10.89 -27.04 14.33
C ARG A 111 9.39 -26.87 14.15
N ALA A 112 8.91 -26.78 12.90
CA ALA A 112 7.50 -26.65 12.54
C ALA A 112 6.79 -28.00 12.51
#